data_AF-A0A8X6N9C2-F1
#
_entry.id   AF-A0A8X6N9C2-F1
#
_cell.length_a   1.000
_cell.length_b   1.000
_cell.length_c   1.000
_cell.angle_alpha   90.00
_cell.angle_beta   90.00
_cell.angle_gamma   90.00
#
_symmetry.space_group_name_H-M   'P 1'
#
loop_
_entity.id
_entity.type
_entity.pdbx_description
1 polymer ?
#
loop_
_entity_poly.entity_id
_entity_poly.type
_entity_poly.pdbx_seq_one_letter_code
_entity_poly.pdbx_strand_id
1 'polypeptide(L)'
;MTVQAVLKAFKRRRKWTDSRFPDKQWIEKCYPDSCPSKATICRWFAEFKCGRTDTNDAERSGRPVEAVTPENSQLEYADGGRGDTWMEVDLRYPGMHNRNITKGHEWAVYVNQVAHDAVEKVESSRCISAGFRWNPYIVKSDDDLYKSECNIDNPYRCEMGDLSGRLGPMEIGTGRRVFTDVNLPLVGNYSVMGRSIVIFQKEGQRNKLSCANILPDIHLVRLVTVKKNPGFTVSRFMEHMRQQLDTKDWLVVQDTQSQREILDGQCVQLTIHFYGPDAHRLQIEFSNLINLGSVRKDTRLGLKLIETYYKPCRNLNDVNMSVLSRASQFMILLGIFMCTLLQRRLHL
;
A
#
# COMPACT_ATOMS: atom_id res chain seq x y z
N MET A 1 17.48 18.81 -2.47
CA MET A 1 17.03 18.46 -1.12
C MET A 1 15.62 17.96 -1.26
N THR A 2 15.38 16.66 -1.15
CA THR A 2 14.05 16.09 -1.32
C THR A 2 13.59 15.58 0.03
N VAL A 3 12.57 16.22 0.62
CA VAL A 3 11.89 15.67 1.79
C VAL A 3 11.30 14.32 1.34
N GLN A 4 11.61 13.25 2.05
CA GLN A 4 10.93 11.98 1.83
C GLN A 4 9.54 12.14 2.44
N ALA A 5 8.59 12.55 1.61
CA ALA A 5 7.19 12.63 2.01
C ALA A 5 6.53 11.29 1.79
N VAL A 6 6.26 10.56 2.87
CA VAL A 6 5.34 9.44 2.84
C VAL A 6 3.97 9.98 3.20
N LEU A 7 3.23 10.42 2.18
CA LEU A 7 1.77 10.38 2.27
C LEU A 7 1.40 8.95 1.92
N LYS A 8 1.23 8.11 2.95
CA LYS A 8 0.65 6.79 2.73
C LYS A 8 -0.73 7.00 2.16
N ALA A 9 -1.04 6.29 1.10
CA ALA A 9 -2.06 6.73 0.19
C ALA A 9 -3.45 6.23 0.65
N PHE A 10 -4.43 6.62 -0.16
CA PHE A 10 -5.83 6.52 0.17
C PHE A 10 -6.43 5.14 -0.12
N LYS A 11 -6.94 4.44 0.89
CA LYS A 11 -7.58 3.12 0.73
C LYS A 11 -9.09 3.24 0.61
N ARG A 12 -9.61 2.72 -0.51
CA ARG A 12 -11.03 2.47 -0.73
C ARG A 12 -11.40 1.12 -0.11
N ARG A 13 -12.19 1.11 0.97
CA ARG A 13 -12.84 -0.12 1.44
C ARG A 13 -13.96 -0.51 0.45
N ARG A 14 -13.70 -1.50 -0.42
CA ARG A 14 -14.78 -2.20 -1.14
C ARG A 14 -15.45 -3.23 -0.22
N LYS A 15 -16.76 -3.39 -0.43
CA LYS A 15 -17.68 -4.31 0.24
C LYS A 15 -17.09 -5.69 0.53
N TRP A 16 -17.38 -6.20 1.72
CA TRP A 16 -17.32 -7.64 2.02
C TRP A 16 -18.28 -8.37 1.09
N THR A 17 -17.74 -9.21 0.20
CA THR A 17 -18.48 -10.25 -0.52
C THR A 17 -17.83 -11.58 -0.16
N ASP A 18 -18.13 -12.10 1.04
CA ASP A 18 -17.75 -13.47 1.38
C ASP A 18 -18.91 -14.40 0.99
N SER A 19 -18.60 -15.39 0.17
CA SER A 19 -19.49 -16.43 -0.35
C SER A 19 -19.76 -17.56 0.67
N ARG A 20 -19.53 -17.31 1.97
CA ARG A 20 -19.69 -18.28 3.07
C ARG A 20 -20.90 -17.99 3.98
N PHE A 21 -21.97 -17.44 3.43
CA PHE A 21 -23.21 -17.25 4.17
C PHE A 21 -23.97 -18.57 4.32
N PRO A 22 -24.57 -18.87 5.49
CA PRO A 22 -25.65 -19.85 5.55
C PRO A 22 -26.83 -19.32 4.71
N ASP A 23 -27.37 -20.18 3.86
CA ASP A 23 -28.37 -19.82 2.84
C ASP A 23 -29.56 -19.09 3.46
N LYS A 24 -29.73 -17.82 3.09
CA LYS A 24 -30.90 -16.99 3.46
C LYS A 24 -32.22 -17.69 3.14
N GLN A 25 -32.23 -18.50 2.07
CA GLN A 25 -33.36 -19.34 1.67
C GLN A 25 -33.79 -20.34 2.75
N TRP A 26 -32.86 -20.87 3.56
CA TRP A 26 -33.20 -21.80 4.63
C TRP A 26 -33.88 -21.08 5.80
N ILE A 27 -33.38 -19.90 6.19
CA ILE A 27 -33.92 -19.11 7.31
C ILE A 27 -35.30 -18.54 6.96
N GLU A 28 -35.48 -18.03 5.75
CA GLU A 28 -36.79 -17.54 5.25
C GLU A 28 -37.83 -18.67 5.16
N LYS A 29 -37.40 -19.90 4.85
CA LYS A 29 -38.27 -21.09 4.84
C LYS A 29 -38.70 -21.52 6.26
N CYS A 30 -37.83 -21.34 7.26
CA CYS A 30 -38.13 -21.70 8.65
C CYS A 30 -38.95 -20.65 9.40
N TYR A 31 -38.81 -19.37 9.08
CA TYR A 31 -39.46 -18.25 9.78
C TYR A 31 -40.04 -17.21 8.80
N PRO A 32 -41.08 -17.54 8.02
CA PRO A 32 -41.58 -16.69 6.94
C PRO A 32 -42.08 -15.32 7.40
N ASP A 33 -42.77 -15.25 8.55
CA ASP A 33 -43.42 -14.01 9.03
C ASP A 33 -42.60 -13.26 10.08
N SER A 34 -41.42 -13.75 10.43
CA SER A 34 -40.56 -13.16 11.48
C SER A 34 -39.08 -13.16 11.12
N CYS A 35 -38.76 -13.35 9.83
CA CYS A 35 -37.38 -13.36 9.36
C CYS A 35 -36.74 -11.98 9.56
N PRO A 36 -35.69 -11.87 10.38
CA PRO A 36 -34.97 -10.61 10.54
C PRO A 36 -34.35 -10.19 9.21
N SER A 37 -34.15 -8.87 9.04
CA SER A 37 -33.51 -8.38 7.82
C SER A 37 -32.14 -9.02 7.62
N LYS A 38 -31.70 -9.16 6.36
CA LYS A 38 -30.38 -9.72 6.02
C LYS A 38 -29.25 -9.05 6.81
N ALA A 39 -29.35 -7.74 7.04
CA ALA A 39 -28.40 -6.97 7.83
C ALA A 39 -28.37 -7.42 9.31
N THR A 40 -29.52 -7.71 9.90
CA THR A 40 -29.66 -8.19 11.28
C THR A 40 -29.03 -9.57 11.44
N ILE A 41 -29.29 -10.48 10.50
CA ILE A 41 -28.70 -11.82 10.48
C ILE A 41 -27.17 -11.75 10.34
N CYS A 42 -26.65 -10.89 9.45
CA CYS A 42 -25.21 -10.67 9.30
C CYS A 42 -24.56 -10.16 10.60
N ARG A 43 -25.24 -9.25 11.31
CA ARG A 43 -24.78 -8.72 12.60
C ARG A 43 -24.72 -9.84 13.65
N TRP A 44 -25.78 -10.63 13.78
CA TRP A 44 -25.82 -11.74 14.74
C TRP A 44 -24.77 -12.81 14.44
N PHE A 45 -24.54 -13.16 13.17
CA PHE A 45 -23.53 -14.14 12.79
C PHE A 45 -22.10 -13.67 13.11
N ALA A 46 -21.81 -12.37 12.96
CA ALA A 46 -20.54 -11.78 13.36
C ALA A 46 -20.34 -11.84 14.88
N GLU A 47 -21.36 -11.51 15.66
CA GLU A 47 -21.33 -11.59 17.13
C GLU A 47 -21.11 -13.03 17.62
N PHE A 48 -21.77 -14.02 17.01
CA PHE A 48 -21.59 -15.44 17.35
C PHE A 48 -20.18 -15.96 17.01
N LYS A 49 -19.62 -15.57 15.86
CA LYS A 49 -18.24 -15.91 15.46
C LYS A 49 -17.20 -15.33 16.43
N CYS A 50 -17.52 -14.21 17.08
CA CYS A 50 -16.70 -13.60 18.11
C CYS A 50 -16.90 -14.21 19.51
N GLY A 51 -17.64 -15.33 19.61
CA GLY A 51 -17.78 -16.11 20.85
C GLY A 51 -18.87 -15.61 21.80
N ARG A 52 -19.73 -14.68 21.36
CA ARG A 52 -20.81 -14.13 22.18
C ARG A 52 -22.02 -15.05 22.17
N THR A 53 -22.54 -15.39 23.36
CA THR A 53 -23.66 -16.32 23.54
C THR A 53 -24.84 -15.74 24.33
N ASP A 54 -24.81 -14.44 24.68
CA ASP A 54 -25.86 -13.75 25.43
C ASP A 54 -26.42 -12.56 24.64
N THR A 55 -27.71 -12.26 24.84
CA THR A 55 -28.53 -11.27 24.12
C THR A 55 -28.69 -9.93 24.83
N ASN A 56 -28.05 -9.74 25.99
CA ASN A 56 -28.15 -8.49 26.76
C ASN A 56 -27.14 -7.42 26.29
N ASP A 57 -27.55 -6.14 26.37
CA ASP A 57 -26.68 -4.99 26.08
C ASP A 57 -25.56 -4.88 27.13
N ALA A 58 -24.31 -4.91 26.68
CA ALA A 58 -23.14 -4.82 27.58
C ALA A 58 -22.70 -3.37 27.80
N GLU A 59 -22.25 -3.06 29.01
CA GLU A 59 -21.58 -1.79 29.32
C GLU A 59 -20.29 -1.60 28.49
N ARG A 60 -20.06 -0.34 28.10
CA ARG A 60 -19.03 0.05 27.14
C ARG A 60 -17.63 0.04 27.78
N SER A 61 -16.91 -1.07 27.65
CA SER A 61 -15.49 -1.15 27.98
C SER A 61 -14.61 -1.23 26.72
N GLY A 62 -13.63 -0.31 26.62
CA GLY A 62 -12.29 -0.54 26.05
C GLY A 62 -12.16 -1.00 24.60
N ARG A 63 -11.55 -0.13 23.76
CA ARG A 63 -11.02 -0.42 22.42
C ARG A 63 -10.10 -1.65 22.41
N PRO A 64 -10.16 -2.58 21.42
CA PRO A 64 -9.23 -3.70 21.31
C PRO A 64 -7.80 -3.23 21.01
N VAL A 65 -6.83 -3.88 21.65
CA VAL A 65 -5.38 -3.74 21.40
C VAL A 65 -5.01 -4.52 20.14
N GLU A 66 -5.46 -4.06 18.98
CA GLU A 66 -4.98 -4.52 17.66
C GLU A 66 -5.38 -3.58 16.50
N ALA A 67 -5.71 -2.32 16.81
CA ALA A 67 -6.00 -1.32 15.79
C ALA A 67 -4.73 -0.54 15.40
N VAL A 68 -3.85 -1.15 14.64
CA VAL A 68 -2.91 -0.39 13.80
C VAL A 68 -3.37 -0.54 12.36
N THR A 69 -4.22 0.37 11.91
CA THR A 69 -4.12 0.91 10.54
C THR A 69 -4.79 2.28 10.48
N PRO A 70 -4.13 3.37 10.91
CA PRO A 70 -4.41 4.67 10.33
C PRO A 70 -3.79 4.70 8.93
N GLU A 71 -4.41 4.01 7.97
CA GLU A 71 -4.17 4.22 6.54
C GLU A 71 -4.96 5.46 6.11
N ASN A 72 -4.42 6.28 5.21
CA ASN A 72 -5.20 7.40 4.69
C ASN A 72 -6.44 6.81 4.02
N SER A 73 -7.63 7.17 4.46
CA SER A 73 -8.84 6.50 4.00
C SER A 73 -10.04 7.39 4.22
N GLN A 74 -11.00 7.25 3.32
CA GLN A 74 -12.31 7.87 3.41
C GLN A 74 -13.35 6.78 3.24
N LEU A 75 -14.34 6.79 4.12
CA LEU A 75 -15.51 5.91 3.99
C LEU A 75 -16.50 6.58 3.05
N GLU A 76 -16.96 5.82 2.05
CA GLU A 76 -18.07 6.21 1.18
C GLU A 76 -19.28 5.36 1.58
N TYR A 77 -20.36 6.03 1.98
CA TYR A 77 -21.61 5.42 2.37
C TYR A 77 -22.46 5.09 1.14
N ALA A 78 -23.43 4.17 1.29
CA ALA A 78 -24.24 3.69 0.17
C ALA A 78 -25.16 4.76 -0.44
N ASP A 79 -25.44 5.81 0.31
CA ASP A 79 -26.20 7.00 -0.09
C ASP A 79 -25.33 8.03 -0.86
N GLY A 80 -24.03 7.75 -1.06
CA GLY A 80 -23.07 8.68 -1.64
C GLY A 80 -22.51 9.69 -0.64
N GLY A 81 -22.89 9.60 0.64
CA GLY A 81 -22.26 10.33 1.73
C GLY A 81 -20.80 9.93 1.87
N ARG A 82 -19.97 10.86 2.36
CA ARG A 82 -18.53 10.66 2.55
C ARG A 82 -18.16 11.01 3.98
N GLY A 83 -17.40 10.14 4.62
CA GLY A 83 -16.82 10.42 5.93
C GLY A 83 -15.59 11.32 5.85
N ASP A 84 -15.01 11.60 7.00
CA ASP A 84 -13.77 12.37 7.09
C ASP A 84 -12.59 11.61 6.48
N THR A 85 -11.62 12.38 6.00
CA THR A 85 -10.39 11.84 5.45
C THR A 85 -9.30 11.83 6.51
N TRP A 86 -8.79 10.64 6.80
CA TRP A 86 -7.65 10.46 7.69
C TRP A 86 -6.35 10.55 6.89
N MET A 87 -5.31 11.17 7.47
CA MET A 87 -4.00 11.35 6.87
C MET A 87 -2.87 11.02 7.84
N GLU A 88 -2.23 9.87 7.66
CA GLU A 88 -0.91 9.53 8.17
C GLU A 88 0.18 10.28 7.38
N VAL A 89 0.95 11.08 8.10
CA VAL A 89 2.03 11.91 7.57
C VAL A 89 3.33 11.52 8.27
N ASP A 90 4.32 11.06 7.52
CA ASP A 90 5.65 10.70 8.01
C ASP A 90 6.72 11.39 7.13
N LEU A 91 7.26 12.51 7.65
CA LEU A 91 8.16 13.40 6.90
C LEU A 91 9.53 13.46 7.56
N ARG A 92 10.56 13.24 6.75
CA ARG A 92 11.97 13.33 7.16
C ARG A 92 12.82 14.05 6.13
N TYR A 93 13.81 14.80 6.61
CA TYR A 93 14.86 15.32 5.75
C TYR A 93 15.71 14.17 5.18
N PRO A 94 16.28 14.34 3.97
CA PRO A 94 17.09 13.31 3.36
C PRO A 94 18.36 13.03 4.19
N GLY A 95 18.78 11.77 4.18
CA GLY A 95 19.94 11.27 4.93
C GLY A 95 19.54 10.23 5.97
N MET A 96 20.22 9.09 5.97
CA MET A 96 19.88 7.92 6.81
C MET A 96 19.92 8.23 8.32
N HIS A 97 20.78 9.16 8.74
CA HIS A 97 20.95 9.58 10.13
C HIS A 97 20.53 11.04 10.36
N ASN A 98 19.76 11.62 9.45
CA ASN A 98 19.29 12.98 9.60
C ASN A 98 18.19 13.04 10.68
N ARG A 99 18.47 13.77 11.76
CA ARG A 99 17.56 13.97 12.90
C ARG A 99 17.11 15.43 13.04
N ASN A 100 17.25 16.22 11.98
CA ASN A 100 16.83 17.61 12.00
C ASN A 100 15.31 17.71 12.15
N ILE A 101 14.89 18.55 13.09
CA ILE A 101 13.49 18.86 13.33
C ILE A 101 13.26 20.32 12.99
N THR A 102 12.25 20.57 12.18
CA THR A 102 11.85 21.93 11.76
C THR A 102 10.34 22.07 11.84
N LYS A 103 9.87 23.30 12.04
CA LYS A 103 8.47 23.62 12.37
C LYS A 103 7.96 24.76 11.50
N GLY A 104 6.64 24.95 11.52
CA GLY A 104 6.01 26.04 10.78
C GLY A 104 6.04 25.81 9.28
N HIS A 105 6.04 24.55 8.83
CA HIS A 105 5.93 24.23 7.42
C HIS A 105 4.47 24.33 7.00
N GLU A 106 4.16 25.31 6.17
CA GLU A 106 2.88 25.32 5.49
C GLU A 106 2.84 24.18 4.46
N TRP A 107 1.64 23.74 4.15
CA TRP A 107 1.33 22.64 3.26
C TRP A 107 -0.07 22.80 2.69
N ALA A 108 -0.21 22.44 1.42
CA ALA A 108 -1.46 22.56 0.69
C ALA A 108 -1.54 21.62 -0.50
N VAL A 109 -2.75 21.31 -0.94
CA VAL A 109 -3.04 20.58 -2.18
C VAL A 109 -3.07 21.55 -3.35
N TYR A 110 -2.44 21.15 -4.46
CA TYR A 110 -2.29 21.92 -5.69
C TYR A 110 -2.92 21.20 -6.86
N VAL A 111 -3.36 21.95 -7.88
CA VAL A 111 -4.22 21.43 -8.96
C VAL A 111 -3.57 20.29 -9.76
N ASN A 112 -2.30 20.44 -10.13
CA ASN A 112 -1.61 19.56 -11.08
C ASN A 112 -0.70 18.56 -10.40
N GLN A 113 -0.34 17.50 -11.12
CA GLN A 113 0.75 16.61 -10.74
C GLN A 113 2.11 17.26 -10.97
N VAL A 114 3.08 16.83 -10.17
CA VAL A 114 4.49 17.24 -10.24
C VAL A 114 5.32 16.12 -10.87
N ALA A 115 6.47 16.48 -11.42
CA ALA A 115 7.36 15.57 -12.12
C ALA A 115 8.81 15.79 -11.66
N HIS A 116 9.72 16.05 -12.60
CA HIS A 116 11.14 16.24 -12.30
C HIS A 116 11.41 17.50 -11.45
N ASP A 117 10.51 18.48 -11.48
CA ASP A 117 10.60 19.69 -10.66
C ASP A 117 10.45 19.44 -9.15
N ALA A 118 9.97 18.27 -8.73
CA ALA A 118 9.91 17.87 -7.33
C ALA A 118 11.29 17.58 -6.71
N VAL A 119 12.28 17.22 -7.54
CA VAL A 119 13.66 16.90 -7.10
C VAL A 119 14.65 18.03 -7.38
N GLU A 120 14.18 19.16 -7.92
CA GLU A 120 15.02 20.28 -8.32
C GLU A 120 15.77 20.90 -7.13
N LYS A 121 17.06 21.22 -7.33
CA LYS A 121 17.90 21.82 -6.30
C LYS A 121 17.60 23.30 -6.10
N VAL A 122 17.32 24.01 -7.18
CA VAL A 122 16.98 25.43 -7.14
C VAL A 122 15.58 25.60 -6.54
N GLU A 123 15.48 26.32 -5.43
CA GLU A 123 14.21 26.45 -4.67
C GLU A 123 13.12 27.18 -5.46
N SER A 124 13.49 28.20 -6.25
CA SER A 124 12.54 28.99 -7.03
C SER A 124 11.89 28.21 -8.17
N SER A 125 12.56 27.18 -8.70
CA SER A 125 12.03 26.32 -9.77
C SER A 125 11.42 25.00 -9.27
N ARG A 126 11.50 24.74 -7.96
CA ARG A 126 10.94 23.53 -7.35
C ARG A 126 9.42 23.58 -7.33
N CYS A 127 8.77 22.48 -7.75
CA CYS A 127 7.31 22.32 -7.67
C CYS A 127 6.49 23.39 -8.42
N ILE A 128 7.03 23.98 -9.48
CA ILE A 128 6.30 24.94 -10.32
C ILE A 128 5.12 24.25 -11.02
N SER A 129 5.31 23.02 -11.49
CA SER A 129 4.33 22.29 -12.31
C SER A 129 3.02 22.03 -11.57
N ALA A 130 3.07 22.03 -10.23
CA ALA A 130 1.90 21.90 -9.34
C ALA A 130 0.80 22.95 -9.65
N GLY A 131 1.18 24.11 -10.19
CA GLY A 131 0.25 25.18 -10.57
C GLY A 131 -0.22 25.97 -9.36
N PHE A 132 -1.54 26.08 -9.21
CA PHE A 132 -2.21 26.88 -8.16
C PHE A 132 -2.79 25.99 -7.05
N ARG A 133 -3.09 26.60 -5.91
CA ARG A 133 -3.75 25.89 -4.79
C ARG A 133 -5.12 25.40 -5.22
N TRP A 134 -5.49 24.20 -4.78
CA TRP A 134 -6.76 23.59 -5.13
C TRP A 134 -7.93 24.36 -4.51
N ASN A 135 -8.72 25.06 -5.32
CA ASN A 135 -9.80 25.93 -4.86
C ASN A 135 -11.06 25.78 -5.74
N PRO A 136 -11.76 24.63 -5.67
CA PRO A 136 -12.96 24.38 -6.47
C PRO A 136 -14.15 25.27 -6.09
N TYR A 137 -14.15 25.84 -4.88
CA TYR A 137 -15.20 26.72 -4.39
C TYR A 137 -14.94 28.21 -4.66
N ILE A 138 -13.81 28.54 -5.32
CA ILE A 138 -13.45 29.91 -5.69
C ILE A 138 -13.47 30.83 -4.47
N VAL A 139 -12.94 30.33 -3.35
CA VAL A 139 -12.74 31.13 -2.14
C VAL A 139 -11.74 32.23 -2.44
N LYS A 140 -12.03 33.47 -2.04
CA LYS A 140 -11.11 34.60 -2.24
C LYS A 140 -10.06 34.60 -1.14
N SER A 141 -8.82 34.25 -1.51
CA SER A 141 -7.67 34.16 -0.59
C SER A 141 -6.78 35.39 -0.58
N ASP A 142 -7.08 36.38 -1.41
CA ASP A 142 -6.38 37.65 -1.55
C ASP A 142 -6.85 38.73 -0.56
N ASP A 143 -7.97 38.53 0.13
CA ASP A 143 -8.55 39.47 1.09
C ASP A 143 -8.03 39.23 2.53
N ASP A 144 -7.99 40.27 3.34
CA ASP A 144 -7.64 40.20 4.77
C ASP A 144 -8.68 39.41 5.57
N LEU A 145 -9.92 39.35 5.08
CA LEU A 145 -10.94 38.45 5.62
C LEU A 145 -10.49 36.99 5.59
N TYR A 146 -9.77 36.55 4.54
CA TYR A 146 -9.29 35.16 4.48
C TYR A 146 -8.38 34.83 5.65
N LYS A 147 -7.44 35.72 6.00
CA LYS A 147 -6.48 35.49 7.09
C LYS A 147 -7.14 35.40 8.47
N SER A 148 -8.29 36.05 8.65
CA SER A 148 -9.03 36.04 9.92
C SER A 148 -10.08 34.92 9.97
N GLU A 149 -10.70 34.59 8.84
CA GLU A 149 -11.79 33.61 8.78
C GLU A 149 -11.35 32.20 8.43
N CYS A 150 -10.27 32.00 7.65
CA CYS A 150 -9.72 30.66 7.41
C CYS A 150 -8.87 30.23 8.60
N ASN A 151 -9.44 29.37 9.43
CA ASN A 151 -8.77 28.80 10.59
C ASN A 151 -9.36 27.41 10.93
N ILE A 152 -8.79 26.78 11.96
CA ILE A 152 -9.18 25.43 12.41
C ILE A 152 -10.66 25.39 12.85
N ASP A 153 -11.17 26.47 13.45
CA ASP A 153 -12.56 26.56 13.93
C ASP A 153 -13.56 26.80 12.79
N ASN A 154 -13.10 27.38 11.68
CA ASN A 154 -13.90 27.69 10.50
C ASN A 154 -13.27 27.13 9.21
N PRO A 155 -13.13 25.80 9.09
CA PRO A 155 -12.37 25.15 8.03
C PRO A 155 -13.01 25.31 6.63
N TYR A 156 -14.31 25.64 6.57
CA TYR A 156 -15.03 25.84 5.31
C TYR A 156 -14.80 27.23 4.68
N ARG A 157 -14.19 28.17 5.41
CA ARG A 157 -13.73 29.46 4.86
C ARG A 157 -12.37 29.37 4.17
N CYS A 158 -11.63 28.29 4.41
CA CYS A 158 -10.37 28.04 3.74
C CYS A 158 -10.57 27.56 2.30
N GLU A 159 -9.60 27.85 1.43
CA GLU A 159 -9.53 27.14 0.14
C GLU A 159 -9.47 25.63 0.40
N MET A 160 -10.11 24.82 -0.45
CA MET A 160 -10.19 23.36 -0.20
C MET A 160 -8.80 22.72 -0.07
N GLY A 161 -7.80 23.24 -0.78
CA GLY A 161 -6.43 22.77 -0.73
C GLY A 161 -5.60 23.35 0.41
N ASP A 162 -6.08 24.34 1.17
CA ASP A 162 -5.32 24.95 2.26
C ASP A 162 -5.38 24.11 3.54
N LEU A 163 -4.54 23.07 3.58
CA LEU A 163 -4.43 22.18 4.73
C LEU A 163 -3.84 22.89 5.95
N SER A 164 -2.99 23.91 5.74
CA SER A 164 -2.37 24.65 6.86
C SER A 164 -3.38 25.50 7.60
N GLY A 165 -4.29 26.16 6.89
CA GLY A 165 -5.37 26.92 7.52
C GLY A 165 -6.30 26.03 8.35
N ARG A 166 -6.60 24.82 7.86
CA ARG A 166 -7.56 23.90 8.50
C ARG A 166 -6.98 22.99 9.58
N LEU A 167 -5.72 22.58 9.42
CA LEU A 167 -5.07 21.57 10.26
C LEU A 167 -3.83 22.10 10.99
N GLY A 168 -3.44 23.35 10.72
CA GLY A 168 -2.21 23.94 11.19
C GLY A 168 -0.98 23.58 10.34
N PRO A 169 0.11 24.34 10.49
CA PRO A 169 1.38 24.02 9.87
C PRO A 169 2.00 22.76 10.49
N MET A 170 2.79 22.03 9.71
CA MET A 170 3.39 20.76 10.14
C MET A 170 4.81 20.92 10.69
N GLU A 171 5.24 19.88 11.38
CA GLU A 171 6.63 19.68 11.81
C GLU A 171 7.25 18.54 11.01
N ILE A 172 8.48 18.72 10.54
CA ILE A 172 9.25 17.69 9.83
C ILE A 172 10.28 17.11 10.80
N GLY A 173 10.49 15.79 10.77
CA GLY A 173 11.50 15.11 11.59
C GLY A 173 11.00 14.61 12.95
N THR A 174 9.73 14.84 13.31
CA THR A 174 9.14 14.35 14.57
C THR A 174 8.53 12.95 14.48
N GLY A 175 8.74 12.26 13.36
CA GLY A 175 8.10 10.98 13.06
C GLY A 175 6.65 11.11 12.59
N ARG A 176 5.92 10.00 12.68
CA ARG A 176 4.59 9.83 12.13
C ARG A 176 3.51 10.58 12.91
N ARG A 177 2.64 11.27 12.20
CA ARG A 177 1.44 11.96 12.72
C ARG A 177 0.20 11.54 11.95
N VAL A 178 -0.96 11.70 12.59
CA VAL A 178 -2.25 11.46 11.95
C VAL A 178 -3.09 12.73 12.04
N PHE A 179 -3.63 13.14 10.92
CA PHE A 179 -4.56 14.26 10.79
C PHE A 179 -5.92 13.75 10.31
N THR A 180 -6.97 14.51 10.60
CA THR A 180 -8.32 14.23 10.12
C THR A 180 -8.87 15.50 9.50
N ASP A 181 -9.37 15.41 8.27
CA ASP A 181 -9.90 16.56 7.53
C ASP A 181 -11.30 16.25 6.99
N VAL A 182 -12.24 17.14 7.28
CA VAL A 182 -13.66 17.03 6.92
C VAL A 182 -13.96 17.47 5.48
N ASN A 183 -13.02 18.16 4.82
CA ASN A 183 -13.18 18.80 3.52
C ASN A 183 -12.02 18.43 2.56
N LEU A 184 -11.62 17.16 2.59
CA LEU A 184 -10.58 16.61 1.71
C LEU A 184 -11.09 15.36 0.98
N PRO A 185 -12.02 15.50 0.03
CA PRO A 185 -12.63 14.36 -0.65
C PRO A 185 -11.63 13.62 -1.54
N LEU A 186 -11.74 12.29 -1.56
CA LEU A 186 -10.88 11.41 -2.36
C LEU A 186 -11.59 10.86 -3.61
N VAL A 187 -12.89 11.11 -3.70
CA VAL A 187 -13.74 10.68 -4.81
C VAL A 187 -14.68 11.81 -5.21
N GLY A 188 -15.18 11.71 -6.44
CA GLY A 188 -16.06 12.71 -7.06
C GLY A 188 -15.30 13.88 -7.69
N ASN A 189 -16.06 14.86 -8.18
CA ASN A 189 -15.55 15.95 -9.02
C ASN A 189 -14.53 16.86 -8.33
N TYR A 190 -14.59 16.96 -7.01
CA TYR A 190 -13.65 17.75 -6.22
C TYR A 190 -12.53 16.94 -5.57
N SER A 191 -12.35 15.68 -6.01
CA SER A 191 -11.33 14.79 -5.48
C SER A 191 -9.94 15.42 -5.53
N VAL A 192 -9.15 15.18 -4.47
CA VAL A 192 -7.72 15.49 -4.43
C VAL A 192 -6.85 14.37 -5.01
N MET A 193 -7.45 13.26 -5.42
CA MET A 193 -6.71 12.19 -6.10
C MET A 193 -6.21 12.67 -7.46
N GLY A 194 -4.98 12.30 -7.81
CA GLY A 194 -4.33 12.70 -9.05
C GLY A 194 -3.85 14.16 -9.05
N ARG A 195 -3.84 14.83 -7.89
CA ARG A 195 -3.29 16.16 -7.66
C ARG A 195 -1.90 16.07 -7.03
N SER A 196 -1.34 17.20 -6.58
CA SER A 196 -0.12 17.20 -5.78
C SER A 196 -0.33 17.86 -4.43
N ILE A 197 0.53 17.49 -3.47
CA ILE A 197 0.74 18.24 -2.26
C ILE A 197 2.02 19.07 -2.43
N VAL A 198 2.03 20.26 -1.86
CA VAL A 198 3.21 21.12 -1.76
C VAL A 198 3.45 21.43 -0.28
N ILE A 199 4.69 21.28 0.15
CA ILE A 199 5.17 21.65 1.48
C ILE A 199 6.13 22.82 1.30
N PHE A 200 5.95 23.84 2.13
CA PHE A 200 6.72 25.08 2.11
C PHE A 200 7.90 25.02 3.07
N GLN A 201 8.81 25.99 2.94
CA GLN A 201 9.94 26.15 3.82
C GLN A 201 9.48 26.42 5.27
N LYS A 202 10.39 26.21 6.22
CA LYS A 202 10.11 26.36 7.66
C LYS A 202 9.68 27.79 8.00
N GLU A 203 9.03 27.95 9.16
CA GLU A 203 8.70 29.26 9.73
C GLU A 203 7.83 30.15 8.81
N GLY A 204 6.90 29.55 8.04
CA GLY A 204 5.95 30.28 7.18
C GLY A 204 6.58 30.89 5.93
N GLN A 205 7.78 30.47 5.55
CA GLN A 205 8.43 30.95 4.33
C GLN A 205 7.69 30.49 3.08
N ARG A 206 7.48 31.40 2.11
CA ARG A 206 6.71 31.14 0.88
C ARG A 206 7.42 30.26 -0.15
N ASN A 207 8.71 29.97 0.02
CA ASN A 207 9.44 29.12 -0.90
C ASN A 207 8.98 27.65 -0.76
N LYS A 208 8.84 26.95 -1.89
CA LYS A 208 8.43 25.55 -1.91
C LYS A 208 9.60 24.65 -1.50
N LEU A 209 9.42 23.90 -0.41
CA LEU A 209 10.42 22.95 0.08
C LEU A 209 10.37 21.63 -0.69
N SER A 210 9.17 21.08 -0.93
CA SER A 210 8.99 19.81 -1.64
C SER A 210 7.55 19.61 -2.10
N CYS A 211 7.34 18.69 -3.03
CA CYS A 211 6.01 18.29 -3.48
C CYS A 211 5.97 16.81 -3.84
N ALA A 212 4.77 16.26 -3.85
CA ALA A 212 4.52 14.87 -4.22
C ALA A 212 3.12 14.72 -4.84
N ASN A 213 2.95 13.72 -5.69
CA ASN A 213 1.65 13.38 -6.26
C ASN A 213 0.79 12.60 -5.27
N ILE A 214 -0.50 12.91 -5.25
CA ILE A 214 -1.51 12.18 -4.50
C ILE A 214 -2.02 11.04 -5.38
N LEU A 215 -1.54 9.83 -5.10
CA LEU A 215 -1.81 8.63 -5.89
C LEU A 215 -2.57 7.60 -5.06
N PRO A 216 -3.26 6.61 -5.69
CA PRO A 216 -3.91 5.52 -4.95
C PRO A 216 -2.91 4.63 -4.19
N ASP A 217 -3.29 4.15 -3.02
CA ASP A 217 -2.53 3.11 -2.31
C ASP A 217 -3.08 1.74 -2.68
N ILE A 218 -2.27 0.97 -3.40
CA ILE A 218 -2.60 -0.42 -3.66
C ILE A 218 -1.83 -1.24 -2.63
N HIS A 219 -2.57 -1.96 -1.79
CA HIS A 219 -1.98 -2.83 -0.78
C HIS A 219 -2.12 -4.30 -1.21
N LEU A 220 -0.99 -4.95 -1.47
CA LEU A 220 -0.90 -6.37 -1.81
C LEU A 220 -0.10 -7.11 -0.75
N VAL A 221 -0.48 -8.35 -0.48
CA VAL A 221 0.19 -9.20 0.52
C VAL A 221 0.64 -10.48 -0.17
N ARG A 222 1.90 -10.87 0.04
CA ARG A 222 2.46 -12.10 -0.52
C ARG A 222 3.24 -12.87 0.53
N LEU A 223 2.92 -14.16 0.64
CA LEU A 223 3.72 -15.12 1.39
C LEU A 223 4.91 -15.57 0.53
N VAL A 224 6.10 -15.54 1.12
CA VAL A 224 7.36 -15.85 0.45
C VAL A 224 8.14 -16.82 1.33
N THR A 225 8.77 -17.82 0.69
CA THR A 225 9.61 -18.79 1.36
C THR A 225 11.01 -18.79 0.76
N VAL A 226 12.02 -18.49 1.56
CA VAL A 226 13.41 -18.29 1.12
C VAL A 226 14.33 -19.25 1.87
N LYS A 227 15.31 -19.81 1.16
CA LYS A 227 16.37 -20.62 1.78
C LYS A 227 17.33 -19.73 2.57
N LYS A 228 17.65 -20.13 3.81
CA LYS A 228 18.64 -19.45 4.66
C LYS A 228 20.05 -19.84 4.23
N ASN A 229 20.85 -18.85 3.86
CA ASN A 229 22.29 -19.00 3.62
C ASN A 229 23.06 -18.63 4.91
N PRO A 230 24.36 -18.98 5.05
CA PRO A 230 25.16 -18.54 6.19
C PRO A 230 25.12 -17.01 6.36
N GLY A 231 24.80 -16.54 7.57
CA GLY A 231 24.64 -15.10 7.86
C GLY A 231 23.34 -14.48 7.33
N PHE A 232 22.33 -15.28 6.97
CA PHE A 232 21.01 -14.80 6.60
C PHE A 232 20.34 -14.08 7.78
N THR A 233 19.88 -12.86 7.54
CA THR A 233 18.93 -12.15 8.40
C THR A 233 17.82 -11.57 7.55
N VAL A 234 16.60 -11.54 8.08
CA VAL A 234 15.45 -10.97 7.36
C VAL A 234 15.71 -9.51 6.99
N SER A 235 16.33 -8.73 7.89
CA SER A 235 16.68 -7.34 7.63
C SER A 235 17.64 -7.19 6.44
N ARG A 236 18.70 -8.00 6.36
CA ARG A 236 19.66 -7.96 5.24
C ARG A 236 19.03 -8.43 3.94
N PHE A 237 18.18 -9.45 4.00
CA PHE A 237 17.40 -9.90 2.87
C PHE A 237 16.49 -8.79 2.32
N MET A 238 15.69 -8.18 3.18
CA MET A 238 14.75 -7.14 2.78
C MET A 238 15.45 -5.87 2.28
N GLU A 239 16.55 -5.47 2.90
CA GLU A 239 17.37 -4.35 2.42
C GLU A 239 17.93 -4.62 1.02
N HIS A 240 18.49 -5.81 0.81
CA HIS A 240 19.01 -6.21 -0.51
C HIS A 240 17.90 -6.23 -1.57
N MET A 241 16.75 -6.82 -1.27
CA MET A 241 15.63 -6.88 -2.21
C MET A 241 15.11 -5.48 -2.56
N ARG A 242 15.00 -4.58 -1.58
CA ARG A 242 14.59 -3.18 -1.83
C ARG A 242 15.60 -2.44 -2.71
N GLN A 243 16.89 -2.66 -2.46
CA GLN A 243 17.97 -2.08 -3.26
C GLN A 243 17.92 -2.56 -4.72
N GLN A 244 17.69 -3.86 -4.95
CA GLN A 244 17.53 -4.41 -6.30
C GLN A 244 16.28 -3.87 -7.02
N LEU A 245 15.20 -3.68 -6.28
CA LEU A 245 13.96 -3.12 -6.83
C LEU A 245 13.96 -1.60 -6.98
N ASP A 246 15.02 -0.91 -6.52
CA ASP A 246 15.10 0.56 -6.42
C ASP A 246 13.84 1.15 -5.77
N THR A 247 13.49 0.60 -4.61
CA THR A 247 12.27 0.98 -3.87
C THR A 247 12.59 1.41 -2.45
N LYS A 248 11.57 1.90 -1.74
CA LYS A 248 11.69 2.44 -0.38
C LYS A 248 11.23 1.42 0.66
N ASP A 249 11.73 1.59 1.88
CA ASP A 249 11.42 0.75 3.05
C ASP A 249 9.92 0.70 3.37
N TRP A 250 9.20 1.80 3.16
CA TRP A 250 7.75 1.86 3.36
C TRP A 250 6.89 1.29 2.22
N LEU A 251 7.46 1.03 1.03
CA LEU A 251 6.71 0.46 -0.12
C LEU A 251 6.73 -1.07 -0.13
N VAL A 252 7.78 -1.68 0.43
CA VAL A 252 7.93 -3.13 0.53
C VAL A 252 8.30 -3.48 1.96
N VAL A 253 7.33 -3.92 2.76
CA VAL A 253 7.45 -4.09 4.21
C VAL A 253 7.31 -5.57 4.57
N GLN A 254 8.22 -6.11 5.37
CA GLN A 254 8.02 -7.43 5.95
C GLN A 254 7.12 -7.36 7.20
N ASP A 255 6.20 -8.31 7.34
CA ASP A 255 5.50 -8.52 8.60
C ASP A 255 6.41 -9.33 9.54
N THR A 256 6.96 -8.64 10.53
CA THR A 256 7.87 -9.25 11.52
C THR A 256 7.23 -10.36 12.34
N GLN A 257 5.90 -10.33 12.54
CA GLN A 257 5.18 -11.36 13.31
C GLN A 257 4.89 -12.61 12.49
N SER A 258 4.89 -12.49 11.15
CA SER A 258 4.67 -13.61 10.23
C SER A 258 5.88 -14.54 10.06
N GLN A 259 7.02 -14.21 10.66
CA GLN A 259 8.25 -14.97 10.49
C GLN A 259 8.13 -16.38 11.07
N ARG A 260 8.31 -17.38 10.22
CA ARG A 260 8.32 -18.80 10.61
C ARG A 260 9.51 -19.51 10.01
N GLU A 261 10.23 -20.26 10.82
CA GLU A 261 11.26 -21.17 10.32
C GLU A 261 10.63 -22.50 9.94
N ILE A 262 11.05 -23.06 8.80
CA ILE A 262 10.56 -24.34 8.27
C ILE A 262 11.75 -25.19 7.81
N LEU A 263 11.51 -26.49 7.62
CA LEU A 263 12.54 -27.47 7.22
C LEU A 263 13.76 -27.42 8.16
N ASP A 264 13.51 -27.61 9.46
CA ASP A 264 14.53 -27.63 10.50
C ASP A 264 15.45 -26.39 10.50
N GLY A 265 14.86 -25.22 10.26
CA GLY A 265 15.57 -23.94 10.27
C GLY A 265 16.39 -23.64 9.02
N GLN A 266 16.31 -24.48 7.97
CA GLN A 266 16.98 -24.23 6.68
C GLN A 266 16.28 -23.17 5.85
N CYS A 267 14.99 -22.92 6.09
CA CYS A 267 14.20 -21.97 5.35
C CYS A 267 13.40 -21.06 6.26
N VAL A 268 13.09 -19.87 5.76
CA VAL A 268 12.23 -18.91 6.42
C VAL A 268 11.03 -18.61 5.53
N GLN A 269 9.86 -18.57 6.14
CA GLN A 269 8.62 -18.12 5.56
C GLN A 269 8.27 -16.74 6.15
N LEU A 270 7.93 -15.80 5.27
CA LEU A 270 7.66 -14.40 5.59
C LEU A 270 6.47 -13.89 4.79
N THR A 271 5.64 -13.07 5.41
CA THR A 271 4.62 -12.27 4.73
C THR A 271 5.20 -10.90 4.38
N ILE A 272 5.02 -10.49 3.12
CA ILE A 272 5.53 -9.24 2.58
C ILE A 272 4.36 -8.42 2.05
N HIS A 273 4.33 -7.16 2.45
CA HIS A 273 3.34 -6.17 2.08
C HIS A 273 3.93 -5.24 1.03
N PHE A 274 3.20 -5.02 -0.06
CA PHE A 274 3.53 -4.09 -1.13
C PHE A 274 2.51 -2.97 -1.13
N TYR A 275 2.98 -1.73 -1.08
CA TYR A 275 2.15 -0.51 -1.03
C TYR A 275 2.42 0.39 -2.23
N GLY A 276 1.53 1.36 -2.43
CA GLY A 276 1.65 2.42 -3.44
C GLY A 276 1.12 2.05 -4.82
N PRO A 277 1.18 3.00 -5.78
CA PRO A 277 0.63 2.82 -7.13
C PRO A 277 1.33 1.70 -7.92
N ASP A 278 2.60 1.44 -7.61
CA ASP A 278 3.44 0.43 -8.27
C ASP A 278 3.40 -0.96 -7.59
N ALA A 279 2.53 -1.17 -6.60
CA ALA A 279 2.53 -2.39 -5.79
C ALA A 279 2.47 -3.68 -6.62
N HIS A 280 1.67 -3.72 -7.68
CA HIS A 280 1.60 -4.87 -8.60
C HIS A 280 2.94 -5.17 -9.26
N ARG A 281 3.61 -4.12 -9.80
CA ARG A 281 4.93 -4.26 -10.43
C ARG A 281 5.95 -4.76 -9.42
N LEU A 282 6.01 -4.13 -8.24
CA LEU A 282 6.94 -4.52 -7.17
C LEU A 282 6.72 -5.97 -6.72
N GLN A 283 5.46 -6.40 -6.56
CA GLN A 283 5.13 -7.78 -6.17
C GLN A 283 5.61 -8.80 -7.21
N ILE A 284 5.39 -8.53 -8.50
CA ILE A 284 5.80 -9.41 -9.60
C ILE A 284 7.33 -9.48 -9.68
N GLU A 285 8.01 -8.34 -9.71
CA GLU A 285 9.47 -8.27 -9.76
C GLU A 285 10.09 -8.97 -8.53
N PHE A 286 9.58 -8.73 -7.33
CA PHE A 286 10.04 -9.39 -6.11
C PHE A 286 9.88 -10.93 -6.19
N SER A 287 8.73 -11.39 -6.68
CA SER A 287 8.47 -12.83 -6.85
C SER A 287 9.39 -13.46 -7.89
N ASN A 288 9.66 -12.75 -8.99
CA ASN A 288 10.57 -13.21 -10.04
C ASN A 288 12.03 -13.26 -9.57
N LEU A 289 12.49 -12.26 -8.81
CA LEU A 289 13.81 -12.30 -8.20
C LEU A 289 13.99 -13.57 -7.37
N ILE A 290 12.99 -13.97 -6.59
CA ILE A 290 13.10 -15.16 -5.73
C ILE A 290 12.98 -16.45 -6.53
N ASN A 291 12.00 -16.53 -7.44
CA ASN A 291 11.70 -17.79 -8.12
C ASN A 291 12.65 -18.09 -9.29
N LEU A 292 13.08 -17.04 -10.00
CA LEU A 292 13.90 -17.13 -11.21
C LEU A 292 15.35 -16.71 -10.95
N GLY A 293 15.64 -16.09 -9.80
CA GLY A 293 16.97 -15.54 -9.49
C GLY A 293 17.27 -14.21 -10.18
N SER A 294 16.41 -13.76 -11.10
CA SER A 294 16.64 -12.53 -11.87
C SER A 294 15.36 -11.86 -12.38
N VAL A 295 15.47 -10.57 -12.69
CA VAL A 295 14.44 -9.72 -13.31
C VAL A 295 15.10 -8.85 -14.37
N ARG A 296 14.47 -8.74 -15.54
CA ARG A 296 14.85 -7.77 -16.58
C ARG A 296 14.09 -6.48 -16.34
N LYS A 297 14.82 -5.37 -16.19
CA LYS A 297 14.25 -4.02 -16.12
C LYS A 297 14.64 -3.22 -17.35
N ASP A 298 13.68 -2.52 -17.92
CA ASP A 298 13.97 -1.51 -18.93
C ASP A 298 14.50 -0.25 -18.24
N THR A 299 15.61 0.28 -18.72
CA THR A 299 16.23 1.50 -18.20
C THR A 299 16.51 2.45 -19.37
N ARG A 300 16.78 3.72 -19.09
CA ARG A 300 17.14 4.70 -20.13
C ARG A 300 18.38 4.31 -20.94
N LEU A 301 19.19 3.38 -20.44
CA LEU A 301 20.40 2.84 -21.07
C LEU A 301 20.17 1.44 -21.71
N GLY A 302 18.93 0.95 -21.73
CA GLY A 302 18.53 -0.36 -22.24
C GLY A 302 18.12 -1.36 -21.14
N LEU A 303 17.97 -2.62 -21.55
CA LEU A 303 17.59 -3.72 -20.66
C LEU A 303 18.70 -4.05 -19.66
N LYS A 304 18.43 -3.82 -18.37
CA LYS A 304 19.29 -4.20 -17.25
C LYS A 304 18.79 -5.49 -16.62
N LEU A 305 19.66 -6.50 -16.54
CA LEU A 305 19.40 -7.71 -15.76
C LEU A 305 19.76 -7.45 -14.29
N ILE A 306 18.82 -7.73 -13.40
CA ILE A 306 18.96 -7.61 -11.95
C ILE A 306 18.91 -9.02 -11.39
N GLU A 307 19.89 -9.38 -10.57
CA GLU A 307 20.04 -10.73 -10.05
C GLU A 307 20.07 -10.75 -8.53
N THR A 308 19.74 -11.91 -7.96
CA THR A 308 19.82 -12.16 -6.53
C THR A 308 20.40 -13.54 -6.25
N TYR A 309 21.16 -13.64 -5.17
CA TYR A 309 21.72 -14.91 -4.70
C TYR A 309 20.76 -15.69 -3.79
N TYR A 310 19.62 -15.09 -3.43
CA TYR A 310 18.57 -15.75 -2.66
C TYR A 310 17.82 -16.76 -3.52
N LYS A 311 17.56 -17.94 -2.96
CA LYS A 311 16.89 -19.04 -3.66
C LYS A 311 15.54 -19.35 -3.03
N PRO A 312 14.56 -19.77 -3.83
CA PRO A 312 13.27 -20.17 -3.29
C PRO A 312 13.47 -21.45 -2.49
N CYS A 313 12.78 -21.56 -1.35
CA CYS A 313 12.72 -22.82 -0.65
C CYS A 313 11.62 -23.68 -1.25
N ARG A 314 11.99 -24.70 -2.02
CA ARG A 314 11.04 -25.68 -2.56
C ARG A 314 10.91 -26.84 -1.56
N ASN A 315 9.68 -27.23 -1.24
CA ASN A 315 9.46 -28.49 -0.54
C ASN A 315 9.97 -29.65 -1.41
N LEU A 316 10.50 -30.70 -0.79
CA LEU A 316 10.92 -31.95 -1.46
C LEU A 316 9.83 -32.54 -2.38
N ASN A 317 8.57 -32.19 -2.16
CA ASN A 317 7.43 -32.62 -2.99
C ASN A 317 7.37 -31.95 -4.38
N ASP A 318 7.96 -30.77 -4.58
CA ASP A 318 8.02 -30.12 -5.90
C ASP A 318 9.14 -30.70 -6.79
N VAL A 319 10.14 -31.34 -6.19
CA VAL A 319 11.22 -32.01 -6.93
C VAL A 319 10.67 -33.25 -7.64
N ASN A 320 9.78 -34.01 -6.99
CA ASN A 320 9.21 -35.23 -7.57
C ASN A 320 8.45 -34.97 -8.88
N MET A 321 7.72 -33.87 -9.02
CA MET A 321 6.98 -33.59 -10.26
C MET A 321 7.89 -33.23 -11.44
N SER A 322 9.02 -32.57 -11.17
CA SER A 322 10.04 -32.25 -12.20
C SER A 322 10.88 -33.46 -12.61
N VAL A 323 11.13 -34.40 -11.68
CA VAL A 323 11.84 -35.64 -11.95
C VAL A 323 10.95 -36.65 -12.67
N LEU A 324 9.66 -36.75 -12.30
CA LEU A 324 8.66 -37.57 -13.01
C LEU A 324 8.44 -37.10 -14.45
N SER A 325 8.40 -35.78 -14.69
CA SER A 325 8.31 -35.22 -16.04
C SER A 325 9.51 -35.57 -16.92
N ARG A 326 10.74 -35.48 -16.37
CA ARG A 326 11.97 -35.84 -17.09
C ARG A 326 12.09 -37.35 -17.33
N ALA A 327 11.69 -38.18 -16.36
CA ALA A 327 11.67 -39.63 -16.51
C ALA A 327 10.65 -40.07 -17.57
N SER A 328 9.46 -39.44 -17.62
CA SER A 328 8.46 -39.71 -18.64
C SER A 328 8.96 -39.36 -20.05
N GLN A 329 9.64 -38.23 -20.23
CA GLN A 329 10.21 -37.85 -21.54
C GLN A 329 11.31 -38.81 -22.00
N PHE A 330 12.15 -39.29 -21.09
CA PHE A 330 13.20 -40.27 -21.40
C PHE A 330 12.62 -41.62 -21.81
N MET A 331 11.57 -42.09 -21.13
CA MET A 331 10.89 -43.36 -21.45
C MET A 331 10.16 -43.29 -22.80
N ILE A 332 9.58 -42.14 -23.15
CA ILE A 332 8.96 -41.92 -24.47
C ILE A 332 10.03 -41.95 -25.58
N LEU A 333 11.18 -41.31 -25.37
CA LEU A 333 12.29 -41.32 -26.34
C LEU A 333 12.89 -42.73 -26.52
N LEU A 334 13.07 -43.48 -25.43
CA LEU A 334 13.50 -44.88 -25.47
C LEU A 334 12.49 -45.78 -26.21
N GLY A 335 11.19 -45.57 -25.97
CA GLY A 335 10.12 -46.29 -26.67
C GLY A 335 10.12 -46.02 -28.17
N ILE A 336 10.26 -44.77 -28.59
CA ILE A 336 10.37 -44.39 -30.01
C ILE A 336 11.61 -45.01 -30.64
N PHE A 337 12.77 -44.97 -29.96
CA PHE A 337 14.01 -45.55 -30.47
C PHE A 337 13.91 -47.07 -30.64
N MET A 338 13.34 -47.77 -29.66
CA MET A 338 13.12 -49.22 -29.74
C MET A 338 12.12 -49.59 -30.83
N CYS A 339 11.06 -48.79 -31.04
CA CYS A 339 10.10 -49.00 -32.11
C CYS A 339 10.73 -48.81 -33.50
N THR A 340 11.60 -47.81 -33.67
CA THR A 340 12.34 -47.59 -34.93
C THR A 340 13.37 -48.69 -35.20
N LEU A 341 13.99 -49.27 -34.16
CA LEU A 341 14.90 -50.41 -34.29
C LEU A 341 14.16 -51.70 -34.67
N LEU A 342 12.97 -51.93 -34.12
CA LEU A 342 12.12 -53.06 -34.49
C LEU A 342 11.62 -52.94 -35.94
N GLN A 343 11.20 -51.74 -36.38
CA GLN A 343 10.80 -51.52 -37.77
C GLN A 343 11.95 -51.70 -38.76
N ARG A 344 13.19 -51.38 -38.39
CA ARG A 344 14.38 -51.64 -39.23
C ARG A 344 14.75 -53.12 -39.31
N ARG A 345 14.42 -53.94 -38.31
CA ARG A 345 14.66 -55.40 -38.32
C ARG A 345 13.61 -56.19 -39.10
N LEU A 346 12.46 -55.61 -39.41
CA LEU A 346 11.39 -56.22 -40.21
C LEU A 346 11.49 -55.92 -41.72
N HIS A 347 12.42 -55.06 -42.12
CA HIS A 347 12.67 -54.66 -43.52
C HIS A 347 14.03 -55.11 -44.08
N LEU A 348 14.71 -56.02 -43.37
CA LEU A 348 15.86 -56.82 -43.82
C LEU A 348 15.44 -58.29 -43.74
#